data_AF-A0A0M4GN70-F1
#
_entry.id   AF-A0A0M4GN70-F1
#
_cell.length_a   1.000
_cell.length_b   1.000
_cell.length_c   1.000
_cell.angle_alpha   90.00
_cell.angle_beta   90.00
_cell.angle_gamma   90.00
#
_symmetry.space_group_name_H-M   'P 1'
#
loop_
_entity.id
_entity.type
_entity.pdbx_description
1 polymer ?
#
loop_
_entity_poly.entity_id
_entity_poly.type
_entity_poly.pdbx_seq_one_letter_code
_entity_poly.pdbx_strand_id
1 'polypeptide(L)'
;MFMLAVGVCWGWLGDRNLALASIFAWGPGDAAAALVGKRYGKNNIGKMRRKSLEGTLAMLVLSWVSVFAVLSWNDTFSSEQALLVSALMATVTTAAELATSNGLDTFFCPAAAMLILCPAHLLFQ
;
A
#
# COMPACT_ATOMS: atom_id res chain seq x y z
N MET A 1 0.80 -14.92 2.74
CA MET A 1 0.68 -13.55 2.20
C MET A 1 2.00 -13.06 1.63
N PHE A 2 3.04 -12.86 2.44
CA PHE A 2 4.39 -12.56 1.94
C PHE A 2 4.91 -13.58 0.92
N MET A 3 4.67 -14.88 1.14
CA MET A 3 5.00 -15.93 0.17
C MET A 3 4.20 -15.84 -1.15
N LEU A 4 2.98 -15.29 -1.16
CA LEU A 4 2.19 -15.11 -2.38
C LEU A 4 2.65 -13.85 -3.14
N ALA A 5 2.89 -12.75 -2.44
CA ALA A 5 3.45 -11.53 -3.03
C ALA A 5 4.85 -11.80 -3.62
N VAL A 6 5.71 -12.51 -2.88
CA VAL A 6 7.01 -12.96 -3.36
C VAL A 6 6.85 -13.98 -4.49
N GLY A 7 5.98 -14.98 -4.36
CA GLY A 7 5.78 -15.99 -5.41
C GLY A 7 5.27 -15.42 -6.74
N VAL A 8 4.39 -14.42 -6.70
CA VAL A 8 3.84 -13.80 -7.92
C VAL A 8 4.80 -12.72 -8.45
N CYS A 9 5.26 -11.78 -7.63
CA CYS A 9 6.11 -10.68 -8.12
C CYS A 9 7.53 -11.15 -8.45
N TRP A 10 8.12 -12.04 -7.65
CA TRP A 10 9.46 -12.58 -7.90
C TRP A 10 9.39 -13.87 -8.73
N GLY A 11 8.49 -14.81 -8.40
CA GLY A 11 8.41 -16.08 -9.12
C GLY A 11 7.80 -16.00 -10.52
N TRP A 12 6.82 -15.11 -10.74
CA TRP A 12 6.14 -14.97 -12.04
C TRP A 12 6.65 -13.78 -12.86
N LEU A 13 6.75 -12.58 -12.27
CA LEU A 13 7.23 -11.39 -12.98
C LEU A 13 8.76 -11.21 -12.94
N GLY A 14 9.48 -11.97 -12.10
CA GLY A 14 10.94 -11.90 -12.02
C GLY A 14 11.50 -10.64 -11.32
N ASP A 15 10.65 -9.72 -10.86
CA ASP A 15 11.07 -8.41 -10.37
C ASP A 15 10.97 -8.32 -8.84
N ARG A 16 12.15 -8.43 -8.18
CA ARG A 16 12.28 -8.42 -6.71
C ARG A 16 11.77 -7.12 -6.08
N ASN A 17 11.83 -6.02 -6.83
CA ASN A 17 11.50 -4.71 -6.33
C ASN A 17 9.98 -4.50 -6.21
N LEU A 18 9.17 -5.17 -7.04
CA LEU A 18 7.71 -5.18 -6.90
C LEU A 18 7.23 -5.93 -5.66
N ALA A 19 7.91 -7.04 -5.32
CA ALA A 19 7.62 -7.79 -4.10
C ALA A 19 7.90 -6.91 -2.87
N LEU A 20 9.03 -6.21 -2.86
CA LEU A 20 9.37 -5.24 -1.81
C LEU A 20 8.36 -4.09 -1.76
N ALA A 21 8.03 -3.48 -2.90
CA ALA A 21 7.05 -2.38 -2.97
C ALA A 21 5.69 -2.79 -2.37
N SER A 22 5.21 -4.00 -2.67
CA SER A 22 3.94 -4.51 -2.14
C SER A 22 3.96 -4.72 -0.63
N ILE A 23 5.11 -5.10 -0.07
CA ILE A 23 5.30 -5.28 1.38
C ILE A 23 5.38 -3.93 2.09
N PHE A 24 6.16 -3.01 1.52
CA PHE A 24 6.33 -1.64 2.01
C PHE A 24 5.08 -0.77 1.81
N ALA A 25 4.15 -1.16 0.94
CA ALA A 25 2.85 -0.51 0.81
C ALA A 25 2.00 -0.63 2.09
N TRP A 26 2.04 -1.80 2.73
CA TRP A 26 1.19 -2.08 3.89
C TRP A 26 1.89 -1.84 5.23
N GLY A 27 3.10 -2.37 5.43
CA GLY A 27 3.74 -2.41 6.76
C GLY A 27 3.89 -1.04 7.44
N PRO A 28 4.55 -0.05 6.80
CA PRO A 28 4.70 1.31 7.35
C PRO A 28 3.36 2.05 7.48
N GLY A 29 2.47 1.87 6.51
CA GLY A 29 1.16 2.53 6.48
C GLY A 29 0.26 2.10 7.63
N ASP A 30 0.17 0.79 7.89
CA ASP A 30 -0.64 0.22 8.97
C ASP A 30 -0.08 0.60 10.36
N ALA A 31 1.25 0.53 10.52
CA ALA A 31 1.91 0.97 11.75
C ALA A 31 1.65 2.46 12.06
N ALA A 32 1.65 3.31 11.03
CA ALA A 32 1.34 4.72 11.19
C ALA A 32 -0.15 4.99 11.41
N ALA A 33 -1.05 4.24 10.78
CA ALA A 33 -2.47 4.30 11.08
C ALA A 33 -2.73 4.00 12.56
N ALA A 34 -2.07 2.97 13.10
CA ALA A 34 -2.18 2.61 14.50
C ALA A 34 -1.57 3.68 15.43
N LEU A 35 -0.37 4.19 15.11
CA LEU A 35 0.32 5.18 15.94
C LEU A 35 -0.41 6.53 15.96
N VAL A 36 -0.71 7.07 14.77
CA VAL A 36 -1.40 8.35 14.60
C VAL A 36 -2.85 8.21 15.04
N GLY A 37 -3.51 7.10 14.73
CA GLY A 37 -4.89 6.86 15.17
C GLY A 37 -5.02 6.74 16.68
N LYS A 38 -4.06 6.12 17.38
CA LYS A 38 -4.08 6.03 18.85
C LYS A 38 -3.76 7.35 19.53
N ARG A 39 -2.87 8.17 18.95
CA ARG A 39 -2.42 9.43 19.56
C ARG A 39 -3.25 10.66 19.18
N TYR A 40 -3.75 10.70 17.95
CA TYR A 40 -4.44 11.84 17.35
C TYR A 40 -5.82 11.50 16.79
N GLY A 41 -6.28 10.24 16.88
CA GLY A 41 -7.59 9.82 16.37
C GLY A 41 -8.75 10.42 17.15
N LYS A 42 -9.08 11.67 16.84
CA LYS A 42 -10.21 12.40 17.41
C LYS A 42 -11.46 12.16 16.57
N ASN A 43 -11.30 12.06 15.25
CA ASN A 43 -12.40 11.82 14.32
C ASN A 43 -12.48 10.36 13.90
N ASN A 44 -13.33 9.60 14.58
CA ASN A 44 -13.59 8.20 14.27
C ASN A 44 -14.50 8.05 13.03
N ILE A 45 -14.05 7.27 12.07
CA ILE A 45 -14.69 6.92 10.80
C ILE A 45 -14.71 5.40 10.56
N GLY A 46 -15.44 5.00 9.53
CA GLY A 46 -15.62 3.60 9.13
C GLY A 46 -16.80 2.91 9.83
N LYS A 47 -17.17 1.72 9.33
CA LYS A 47 -18.39 0.98 9.70
C LYS A 47 -18.59 0.73 11.20
N MET A 48 -17.51 0.70 11.99
CA MET A 48 -17.54 0.46 13.44
C MET A 48 -16.99 1.62 14.28
N ARG A 49 -16.70 2.80 13.70
CA ARG A 49 -16.01 3.92 14.39
C ARG A 49 -14.70 3.52 15.08
N ARG A 50 -14.05 2.45 14.61
CA ARG A 50 -12.77 1.95 15.15
C ARG A 50 -11.56 2.55 14.44
N LYS A 51 -11.74 3.13 13.26
CA LYS A 51 -10.67 3.77 12.48
C LYS A 51 -10.80 5.28 12.62
N SER A 52 -9.68 6.01 12.49
CA SER A 52 -9.67 7.47 12.59
C SER A 52 -9.31 8.09 11.24
N LEU A 53 -9.80 9.32 10.99
CA LEU A 53 -9.44 10.08 9.79
C LEU A 53 -7.95 10.34 9.76
N GLU A 54 -7.40 10.69 10.91
CA GLU A 54 -5.98 11.00 11.10
C GLU A 54 -5.11 9.76 10.82
N GLY A 55 -5.52 8.58 11.31
CA GLY A 55 -4.83 7.32 11.02
C GLY A 55 -4.92 6.93 9.55
N THR A 56 -6.08 7.11 8.93
CA THR A 56 -6.30 6.82 7.50
C THR A 56 -5.43 7.72 6.61
N LEU A 57 -5.33 9.00 6.94
CA LEU A 57 -4.48 9.95 6.23
C LEU A 57 -3.00 9.62 6.43
N ALA A 58 -2.60 9.24 7.64
CA ALA A 58 -1.23 8.80 7.93
C ALA A 58 -0.83 7.56 7.13
N MET A 59 -1.74 6.58 7.00
CA MET A 59 -1.55 5.42 6.13
C MET A 59 -1.35 5.83 4.69
N LEU A 60 -2.24 6.66 4.14
CA LEU A 60 -2.17 7.11 2.75
C LEU A 60 -0.81 7.75 2.44
N VAL A 61 -0.38 8.68 3.29
CA VAL A 61 0.88 9.41 3.06
C VAL A 61 2.09 8.48 3.18
N LEU A 62 2.16 7.64 4.22
CA LEU A 62 3.32 6.76 4.39
C LEU A 62 3.37 5.62 3.38
N SER A 63 2.24 5.02 3.02
CA SER A 63 2.16 4.02 1.95
C SER A 63 2.59 4.63 0.61
N TRP A 64 2.16 5.86 0.32
CA TRP A 64 2.57 6.59 -0.88
C TRP A 64 4.08 6.84 -0.90
N VAL A 65 4.63 7.44 0.15
CA VAL A 65 6.07 7.76 0.23
C VAL A 65 6.92 6.50 0.17
N SER A 66 6.51 5.43 0.87
CA SER A 66 7.26 4.16 0.90
C SER A 66 7.32 3.52 -0.48
N VAL A 67 6.19 3.45 -1.20
CA VAL A 67 6.17 2.84 -2.53
C VAL A 67 6.78 3.75 -3.60
N PHE A 68 6.61 5.05 -3.48
CA PHE A 68 7.29 6.01 -4.35
C PHE A 68 8.81 5.89 -4.23
N ALA A 69 9.34 5.74 -3.01
CA ALA A 69 10.78 5.52 -2.80
C ALA A 69 11.28 4.22 -3.45
N VAL A 70 10.52 3.12 -3.31
CA VAL A 70 10.89 1.83 -3.93
C VAL A 70 10.80 1.89 -5.46
N LEU A 71 9.76 2.52 -6.02
CA LEU A 71 9.60 2.67 -7.46
C LEU A 71 10.64 3.64 -8.05
N SER A 72 10.99 4.72 -7.34
CA SER A 72 12.01 5.69 -7.79
C SER A 72 13.43 5.12 -7.74
N TRP A 73 13.69 4.12 -6.90
CA TRP A 73 14.94 3.37 -6.93
C TRP A 73 15.02 2.44 -8.15
N ASN A 74 13.87 2.09 -8.72
CA ASN A 74 13.79 1.18 -9.86
C ASN A 74 13.89 1.98 -11.16
N ASP A 75 14.96 1.78 -11.95
CA ASP A 75 15.13 2.43 -13.27
C ASP A 75 14.06 2.01 -14.30
N THR A 76 13.15 1.10 -13.93
CA THR A 76 12.04 0.62 -14.76
C THR A 76 10.94 1.65 -14.97
N PHE A 77 10.76 2.60 -14.04
CA PHE A 77 9.66 3.57 -14.12
C PHE A 77 10.19 5.00 -14.22
N SER A 78 9.60 5.78 -15.13
CA SER A 78 9.81 7.24 -15.13
C SER A 78 9.26 7.87 -13.84
N SER A 79 9.88 8.94 -13.35
CA SER A 79 9.48 9.60 -12.10
C SER A 79 7.99 10.02 -12.08
N GLU A 80 7.45 10.41 -13.24
CA GLU A 80 6.02 10.76 -13.38
C GLU A 80 5.11 9.54 -13.22
N GLN A 81 5.50 8.40 -13.81
CA GLN A 81 4.75 7.14 -13.71
C GLN A 81 4.81 6.59 -12.28
N ALA A 82 6.00 6.61 -11.65
CA ALA A 82 6.18 6.19 -10.27
C ALA A 82 5.29 7.01 -9.31
N LEU A 83 5.16 8.32 -9.54
CA LEU A 83 4.32 9.21 -8.74
C LEU A 83 2.82 8.88 -8.89
N LEU A 84 2.35 8.68 -10.12
CA LEU A 84 0.94 8.34 -10.40
C LEU A 84 0.57 6.95 -9.88
N VAL A 85 1.41 5.94 -10.15
CA VAL A 85 1.17 4.55 -9.75
C VAL A 85 1.20 4.40 -8.24
N SER A 86 2.17 5.01 -7.55
CA SER A 86 2.23 4.98 -6.09
C SER A 86 1.03 5.69 -5.45
N ALA A 87 0.55 6.80 -6.02
CA ALA A 87 -0.62 7.52 -5.51
C ALA A 87 -1.91 6.70 -5.67
N LEU A 88 -2.11 6.09 -6.85
CA LEU A 88 -3.23 5.18 -7.09
C LEU A 88 -3.17 3.97 -6.14
N MET A 89 -2.00 3.36 -5.99
CA MET A 89 -1.82 2.23 -5.08
C MET A 89 -2.14 2.63 -3.62
N ALA A 90 -1.63 3.77 -3.15
CA ALA A 90 -1.86 4.26 -1.79
C ALA A 90 -3.35 4.56 -1.53
N THR A 91 -4.06 5.15 -2.48
CA THR A 91 -5.49 5.42 -2.34
C THR A 91 -6.31 4.13 -2.29
N VAL A 92 -6.02 3.16 -3.17
CA VAL A 92 -6.74 1.88 -3.22
C VAL A 92 -6.47 1.03 -1.97
N THR A 93 -5.23 0.98 -1.50
CA THR A 93 -4.88 0.26 -0.25
C THR A 93 -5.49 0.91 0.98
N THR A 94 -5.48 2.25 1.07
CA THR A 94 -6.15 2.98 2.16
C THR A 94 -7.67 2.81 2.12
N ALA A 95 -8.27 2.74 0.94
CA ALA A 95 -9.70 2.44 0.79
C ALA A 95 -10.02 0.99 1.20
N ALA A 96 -9.19 0.03 0.82
CA ALA A 96 -9.31 -1.37 1.24
C ALA A 96 -9.18 -1.52 2.75
N GLU A 97 -8.25 -0.78 3.37
CA GLU A 97 -8.12 -0.67 4.81
C GLU A 97 -9.44 -0.16 5.40
N LEU A 98 -9.94 1.00 4.97
CA LEU A 98 -11.14 1.59 5.53
C LEU A 98 -12.40 0.72 5.36
N ALA A 99 -12.48 -0.04 4.26
CA ALA A 99 -13.58 -0.95 3.96
C ALA A 99 -13.53 -2.25 4.77
N THR A 100 -12.35 -2.67 5.22
CA THR A 100 -12.16 -3.92 5.96
C THR A 100 -12.19 -3.69 7.47
N SER A 101 -12.59 -4.72 8.21
CA SER A 101 -12.66 -4.70 9.67
C SER A 101 -12.21 -6.06 10.21
N ASN A 102 -11.67 -6.10 11.44
CA ASN A 102 -11.20 -7.29 12.16
C ASN A 102 -9.89 -7.94 11.68
N GLY A 103 -8.84 -7.16 11.37
CA GLY A 103 -7.51 -7.73 11.06
C GLY A 103 -7.40 -8.39 9.69
N LEU A 104 -8.42 -8.21 8.85
CA LEU A 104 -8.41 -8.60 7.43
C LEU A 104 -7.62 -7.61 6.56
N ASP A 105 -7.32 -6.44 7.09
CA ASP A 105 -6.39 -5.42 6.55
C ASP A 105 -5.08 -6.03 6.04
N THR A 106 -4.50 -6.92 6.84
CA THR A 106 -3.28 -7.67 6.56
C THR A 106 -3.38 -8.51 5.28
N PHE A 107 -4.60 -8.87 4.86
CA PHE A 107 -4.85 -9.60 3.62
C PHE A 107 -5.21 -8.71 2.44
N PHE A 108 -6.19 -7.83 2.63
CA PHE A 108 -6.74 -7.03 1.53
C PHE A 108 -5.80 -5.92 1.09
N CYS A 109 -5.01 -5.32 1.98
CA CYS A 109 -4.14 -4.21 1.62
C CYS A 109 -2.98 -4.65 0.71
N PRO A 110 -2.21 -5.73 1.01
CA PRO A 110 -1.20 -6.23 0.07
C PRO A 110 -1.81 -6.76 -1.23
N ALA A 111 -2.97 -7.41 -1.18
CA ALA A 111 -3.66 -7.88 -2.39
C ALA A 111 -4.10 -6.72 -3.30
N ALA A 112 -4.63 -5.66 -2.71
CA ALA A 112 -4.99 -4.43 -3.42
C ALA A 112 -3.75 -3.73 -4.01
N ALA A 113 -2.63 -3.73 -3.28
CA ALA A 113 -1.36 -3.21 -3.80
C ALA A 113 -0.89 -3.99 -5.04
N MET A 114 -0.92 -5.33 -4.97
CA MET A 114 -0.56 -6.19 -6.10
C MET A 114 -1.46 -6.00 -7.31
N LEU A 115 -2.77 -5.81 -7.10
CA LEU A 115 -3.73 -5.56 -8.18
C LEU A 115 -3.40 -4.28 -8.96
N ILE A 116 -2.77 -3.29 -8.34
CA ILE A 116 -2.37 -2.04 -9.00
C ILE A 116 -0.94 -2.15 -9.55
N LEU A 117 0.00 -2.68 -8.78
CA LEU A 117 1.42 -2.72 -9.13
C LEU A 117 1.73 -3.71 -10.26
N CYS A 118 1.10 -4.90 -10.31
CA CYS A 118 1.33 -5.87 -11.38
C CYS A 118 0.94 -5.36 -12.77
N PRO A 119 -0.30 -4.87 -13.01
CA PRO A 119 -0.66 -4.36 -14.33
C PRO A 119 0.08 -3.07 -14.68
N ALA A 120 0.42 -2.22 -13.69
CA ALA A 120 1.26 -1.05 -13.94
C ALA A 120 2.65 -1.46 -14.45
N HIS A 121 3.27 -2.49 -13.85
CA HIS A 121 4.54 -3.01 -14.35
C HIS A 121 4.42 -3.59 -15.76
N LEU A 122 3.39 -4.39 -16.04
CA LEU A 122 3.17 -4.95 -17.39
C LEU A 122 2.88 -3.90 -18.47
N LEU A 123 2.29 -2.76 -18.11
CA LEU A 123 1.96 -1.67 -19.05
C LEU A 123 3.15 -0.75 -19.35
N PHE A 124 4.14 -0.69 -18.46
CA PHE A 124 5.29 0.22 -18.57
C PHE A 124 6.64 -0.52 -18.78
N GLN A 125 6.61 -1.83 -19.02
CA GLN A 125 7.73 -2.62 -19.56
C GLN A 125 7.98 -2.34 -21.05
#